data_AF-A0A7J5AK44-F1
#
_entry.id   AF-A0A7J5AK44-F1
#
_cell.length_a   1.000
_cell.length_b   1.000
_cell.length_c   1.000
_cell.angle_alpha   90.00
_cell.angle_beta   90.00
_cell.angle_gamma   90.00
#
_symmetry.space_group_name_H-M   'P 1'
#
loop_
_entity.id
_entity.type
_entity.pdbx_description
1 polymer ?
#
loop_
_entity_poly.entity_id
_entity_poly.type
_entity_poly.pdbx_seq_one_letter_code
_entity_poly.pdbx_strand_id
1 'polypeptide(L)'
;MTIENILTEIDSSHDDLKAAKVLFYDKCDFDFTELKLNSESKEYGACSFKLNGKTIQHRCSKITPIKKGQFVTIWKRNQEGVTEPFDISDDIDFIIITSKNEDKFGQFIFPKSVLDVKGIISKNGKNGKRGIRVYPPWDIVTNKQAAKTQNWQCKYFVAFSNDNSNDFYLIKKLILEYNFSANVLQT
;
A
#
# COMPACT_ATOMS: atom_id res chain seq x y z
N MET A 1 4.38 -0.20 24.68
CA MET A 1 3.84 1.11 24.24
C MET A 1 2.33 0.94 24.16
N THR A 2 1.53 1.75 24.87
CA THR A 2 0.06 1.61 24.91
C THR A 2 -0.58 2.10 23.61
N ILE A 3 -1.76 1.58 23.25
CA ILE A 3 -2.51 1.97 22.03
C ILE A 3 -2.73 3.49 21.97
N GLU A 4 -2.98 4.12 23.12
CA GLU A 4 -3.19 5.56 23.24
C GLU A 4 -1.96 6.38 22.80
N ASN A 5 -0.74 5.93 23.12
CA ASN A 5 0.49 6.65 22.78
C ASN A 5 0.78 6.67 21.27
N ILE A 6 0.42 5.60 20.53
CA ILE A 6 0.65 5.53 19.07
C ILE A 6 -0.35 6.43 18.33
N LEU A 7 -1.60 6.50 18.80
CA LEU A 7 -2.61 7.36 18.18
C LEU A 7 -2.32 8.85 18.39
N THR A 8 -1.66 9.22 19.49
CA THR A 8 -1.16 10.58 19.73
C THR A 8 0.05 10.97 18.87
N GLU A 9 0.85 9.99 18.41
CA GLU A 9 2.02 10.24 17.54
C GLU A 9 1.65 10.44 16.07
N ILE A 10 0.48 9.94 15.64
CA ILE A 10 0.00 10.15 14.27
C ILE A 10 -0.66 11.54 14.22
N ASP A 11 -0.01 12.51 13.59
CA ASP A 11 -0.60 13.83 13.34
C ASP A 11 -1.89 13.72 12.49
N SER A 12 -2.75 14.73 12.56
CA SER A 12 -3.92 14.94 11.68
C SER A 12 -3.65 14.70 10.20
N SER A 13 -2.41 14.93 9.75
CA SER A 13 -2.01 14.71 8.37
C SER A 13 -1.92 13.24 7.92
N HIS A 14 -2.13 12.29 8.83
CA HIS A 14 -2.12 10.86 8.57
C HIS A 14 -3.39 10.18 9.10
N ASP A 15 -4.53 10.88 9.08
CA ASP A 15 -5.82 10.33 9.56
C ASP A 15 -6.25 9.05 8.82
N ASP A 16 -5.91 8.91 7.54
CA ASP A 16 -6.17 7.68 6.78
C ASP A 16 -5.37 6.48 7.34
N LEU A 17 -4.15 6.71 7.86
CA LEU A 17 -3.37 5.66 8.53
C LEU A 17 -4.00 5.29 9.87
N LYS A 18 -4.48 6.28 10.65
CA LYS A 18 -5.20 6.01 11.91
C LYS A 18 -6.42 5.14 11.65
N ALA A 19 -7.22 5.52 10.64
CA ALA A 19 -8.38 4.73 10.23
C ALA A 19 -7.98 3.32 9.82
N ALA A 20 -6.97 3.16 8.95
CA ALA A 20 -6.48 1.84 8.54
C ALA A 20 -6.02 0.98 9.73
N LYS A 21 -5.32 1.57 10.69
CA LYS A 21 -4.87 0.86 11.90
C LYS A 21 -6.05 0.29 12.68
N VAL A 22 -7.04 1.11 12.99
CA VAL A 22 -8.23 0.69 13.76
C VAL A 22 -9.10 -0.28 12.97
N LEU A 23 -9.29 -0.04 11.67
CA LEU A 23 -10.22 -0.80 10.84
C LEU A 23 -9.66 -2.14 10.39
N PHE A 24 -8.34 -2.28 10.26
CA PHE A 24 -7.68 -3.48 9.74
C PHE A 24 -6.69 -4.10 10.70
N TYR A 25 -5.69 -3.34 11.16
CA TYR A 25 -4.52 -3.92 11.84
C TYR A 25 -4.87 -4.37 13.26
N ASP A 26 -5.58 -3.54 14.01
CA ASP A 26 -5.99 -3.84 15.38
C ASP A 26 -6.97 -5.03 15.40
N LYS A 27 -7.87 -5.11 14.42
CA LYS A 27 -8.79 -6.25 14.25
C LYS A 27 -8.09 -7.53 13.81
N CYS A 28 -6.87 -7.44 13.29
CA CYS A 28 -6.05 -8.58 12.93
C CYS A 28 -5.04 -8.97 14.02
N ASP A 29 -5.04 -8.27 15.17
CA ASP A 29 -4.06 -8.42 16.25
C ASP A 29 -2.61 -8.27 15.76
N PHE A 30 -2.39 -7.33 14.83
CA PHE A 30 -1.06 -7.05 14.33
C PHE A 30 -0.28 -6.14 15.27
N ASP A 31 0.98 -6.51 15.51
CA ASP A 31 1.98 -5.66 16.13
C ASP A 31 2.37 -4.54 15.17
N PHE A 32 1.91 -3.34 15.47
CA PHE A 32 2.19 -2.11 14.74
C PHE A 32 3.31 -1.35 15.45
N THR A 33 4.48 -1.27 14.81
CA THR A 33 5.70 -0.72 15.44
C THR A 33 6.51 0.15 14.47
N GLU A 34 7.51 0.86 15.01
CA GLU A 34 8.50 1.62 14.24
C GLU A 34 7.91 2.64 13.23
N LEU A 35 6.82 3.30 13.59
CA LEU A 35 6.22 4.34 12.76
C LEU A 35 7.20 5.49 12.53
N LYS A 36 7.41 5.82 11.26
CA LYS A 36 8.20 6.95 10.78
C LYS A 36 7.37 7.72 9.78
N LEU A 37 6.96 8.93 10.17
CA LEU A 37 6.28 9.85 9.26
C LEU A 37 7.30 10.42 8.27
N ASN A 38 6.91 10.51 7.00
CA ASN A 38 7.73 11.15 5.98
C ASN A 38 7.16 12.53 5.67
N SER A 39 7.96 13.58 5.91
CA SER A 39 7.60 14.96 5.59
C SER A 39 7.55 15.18 4.06
N GLU A 40 8.32 14.39 3.31
CA GLU A 40 8.24 14.36 1.85
C GLU A 40 7.08 13.49 1.38
N SER A 41 6.38 13.94 0.33
CA SER A 41 5.12 13.31 -0.10
C SER A 41 4.08 13.21 1.03
N LYS A 42 4.12 14.12 2.03
CA LYS A 42 3.10 14.26 3.09
C LYS A 42 1.69 14.33 2.50
N GLU A 43 1.55 14.97 1.34
CA GLU A 43 0.29 15.08 0.63
C GLU A 43 -0.30 13.72 0.18
N TYR A 44 0.50 12.66 0.11
CA TYR A 44 0.10 11.27 -0.14
C TYR A 44 0.25 10.40 1.12
N GLY A 45 0.17 10.97 2.33
CA GLY A 45 0.19 10.22 3.59
C GLY A 45 1.44 9.35 3.77
N ALA A 46 2.57 9.78 3.21
CA ALA A 46 3.79 8.99 3.18
C ALA A 46 4.31 8.73 4.59
N CYS A 47 4.53 7.46 4.89
CA CYS A 47 5.13 6.98 6.13
C CYS A 47 5.64 5.55 5.93
N SER A 48 6.43 5.07 6.88
CA SER A 48 6.82 3.67 6.99
C SER A 48 6.61 3.16 8.41
N PHE A 49 6.36 1.88 8.55
CA PHE A 49 6.17 1.20 9.84
C PHE A 49 6.40 -0.29 9.66
N LYS A 50 6.32 -1.05 10.75
CA LYS A 50 6.30 -2.51 10.71
C LYS A 50 4.94 -3.06 11.12
N LEU A 51 4.53 -4.14 10.45
CA LEU A 51 3.40 -4.99 10.83
C LEU A 51 3.92 -6.41 11.05
N ASN A 52 3.86 -6.92 12.29
CA ASN A 52 4.41 -8.23 12.64
C ASN A 52 5.84 -8.43 12.11
N GLY A 53 6.66 -7.38 12.24
CA GLY A 53 8.06 -7.36 11.78
C GLY A 53 8.26 -7.14 10.27
N LYS A 54 7.20 -7.11 9.46
CA LYS A 54 7.28 -6.81 8.00
C LYS A 54 7.43 -5.32 7.76
N THR A 55 8.39 -4.91 6.93
CA THR A 55 8.64 -3.50 6.64
C THR A 55 7.66 -2.96 5.59
N ILE A 56 6.88 -1.94 5.97
CA ILE A 56 5.82 -1.35 5.16
C ILE A 56 6.19 0.05 4.72
N GLN A 57 5.98 0.34 3.43
CA GLN A 57 5.89 1.69 2.90
C GLN A 57 4.42 2.02 2.62
N HIS A 58 3.87 2.99 3.34
CA HIS A 58 2.47 3.38 3.21
C HIS A 58 2.29 4.67 2.42
N ARG A 59 1.26 4.72 1.59
CA ARG A 59 0.82 5.90 0.84
C ARG A 59 -0.71 5.96 0.81
N CYS A 60 -1.26 7.15 0.57
CA CYS A 60 -2.67 7.36 0.24
C CYS A 60 -2.79 7.71 -1.25
N SER A 61 -3.74 7.11 -1.95
CA SER A 61 -4.07 7.49 -3.33
C SER A 61 -5.06 8.64 -3.38
N LYS A 62 -5.06 9.40 -4.49
CA LYS A 62 -5.93 10.54 -4.72
C LYS A 62 -6.78 10.35 -5.97
N ILE A 63 -8.07 10.65 -5.87
CA ILE A 63 -8.94 10.76 -7.03
C ILE A 63 -8.47 11.98 -7.85
N THR A 64 -8.35 11.79 -9.16
CA THR A 64 -8.01 12.89 -10.09
C THR A 64 -9.21 13.20 -10.98
N PRO A 65 -9.53 14.46 -11.29
CA PRO A 65 -10.77 14.81 -12.01
C PRO A 65 -10.92 14.14 -13.38
N ILE A 66 -9.81 13.96 -14.10
CA ILE A 66 -9.84 13.61 -15.53
C ILE A 66 -9.83 12.09 -15.77
N LYS A 67 -9.01 11.35 -15.02
CA LYS A 67 -8.74 9.94 -15.28
C LYS A 67 -9.33 9.08 -14.17
N LYS A 68 -10.04 8.01 -14.55
CA LYS A 68 -10.51 6.95 -13.64
C LYS A 68 -9.33 6.30 -12.90
N GLY A 69 -9.63 5.66 -11.77
CA GLY A 69 -8.61 5.23 -10.82
C GLY A 69 -8.09 6.38 -9.96
N GLN A 70 -7.30 6.03 -8.97
CA GLN A 70 -6.66 6.97 -8.06
C GLN A 70 -5.16 7.01 -8.34
N PHE A 71 -4.58 8.21 -8.34
CA PHE A 71 -3.15 8.41 -8.54
C PHE A 71 -2.41 8.39 -7.19
N VAL A 72 -1.22 7.82 -7.17
CA VAL A 72 -0.36 7.75 -5.98
C VAL A 72 1.10 7.84 -6.38
N THR A 73 1.89 8.57 -5.59
CA THR A 73 3.34 8.61 -5.73
C THR A 73 3.98 7.48 -4.93
N ILE A 74 5.02 6.87 -5.50
CA ILE A 74 5.73 5.70 -4.96
C ILE A 74 7.23 5.82 -5.25
N TRP A 75 7.83 6.87 -4.72
CA TRP A 75 9.25 7.15 -4.86
C TRP A 75 9.91 7.39 -3.50
N LYS A 76 11.24 7.32 -3.49
CA LYS A 76 12.15 7.73 -2.42
C LYS A 76 13.20 8.70 -3.00
N ARG A 77 14.00 9.35 -2.16
CA ARG A 77 15.20 10.06 -2.63
C ARG A 77 16.43 9.17 -2.52
N ASN A 78 17.30 9.25 -3.52
CA ASN A 78 18.64 8.69 -3.44
C ASN A 78 19.55 9.58 -2.57
N GLN A 79 20.81 9.17 -2.43
CA GLN A 79 21.81 9.91 -1.63
C GLN A 79 22.10 11.32 -2.17
N GLU A 80 21.87 11.56 -3.46
CA GLU A 80 22.03 12.86 -4.12
C GLU A 80 20.77 13.75 -3.97
N GLY A 81 19.74 13.26 -3.27
CA GLY A 81 18.49 13.97 -3.12
C GLY A 81 17.61 13.93 -4.38
N VAL A 82 17.88 13.07 -5.36
CA VAL A 82 17.05 12.91 -6.56
C VAL A 82 15.96 11.88 -6.31
N THR A 83 14.73 12.16 -6.77
CA THR A 83 13.63 11.18 -6.66
C THR A 83 13.89 9.96 -7.53
N GLU A 84 13.67 8.77 -6.99
CA GLU A 84 13.80 7.50 -7.70
C GLU A 84 12.71 6.51 -7.28
N PRO A 85 12.34 5.55 -8.14
CA PRO A 85 11.52 4.43 -7.72
C PRO A 85 12.20 3.68 -6.57
N PHE A 86 11.40 2.98 -5.76
CA PHE A 86 11.96 1.94 -4.90
C PHE A 86 12.65 0.86 -5.75
N ASP A 87 13.64 0.18 -5.17
CA ASP A 87 14.40 -0.90 -5.81
C ASP A 87 14.12 -2.24 -5.12
N ILE A 88 14.34 -3.35 -5.83
CA ILE A 88 14.25 -4.69 -5.28
C ILE A 88 15.17 -4.90 -4.07
N SER A 89 16.32 -4.19 -4.02
CA SER A 89 17.27 -4.28 -2.91
C SER A 89 16.85 -3.46 -1.69
N ASP A 90 15.84 -2.61 -1.78
CA ASP A 90 15.39 -1.81 -0.64
C ASP A 90 14.80 -2.71 0.45
N ASP A 91 15.02 -2.36 1.71
CA ASP A 91 14.43 -3.06 2.86
C ASP A 91 12.93 -2.72 2.99
N ILE A 92 12.12 -3.30 2.11
CA ILE A 92 10.66 -3.19 2.07
C ILE A 92 10.05 -4.57 1.82
N ASP A 93 9.02 -4.95 2.55
CA ASP A 93 8.25 -6.18 2.26
C ASP A 93 7.01 -5.85 1.43
N PHE A 94 6.34 -4.75 1.77
CA PHE A 94 5.11 -4.32 1.12
C PHE A 94 5.08 -2.81 0.87
N ILE A 95 4.39 -2.44 -0.22
CA ILE A 95 3.82 -1.10 -0.36
C ILE A 95 2.32 -1.21 -0.12
N ILE A 96 1.83 -0.52 0.93
CA ILE A 96 0.40 -0.44 1.25
C ILE A 96 -0.15 0.90 0.76
N ILE A 97 -1.24 0.86 0.00
CA ILE A 97 -1.86 2.05 -0.58
C ILE A 97 -3.31 2.15 -0.10
N THR A 98 -3.59 3.14 0.75
CA THR A 98 -4.95 3.44 1.20
C THR A 98 -5.70 4.22 0.13
N SER A 99 -6.90 3.75 -0.19
CA SER A 99 -7.80 4.38 -1.17
C SER A 99 -9.15 4.68 -0.52
N LYS A 100 -9.68 5.88 -0.80
CA LYS A 100 -10.99 6.31 -0.32
C LYS A 100 -11.82 6.94 -1.43
N ASN A 101 -13.13 6.79 -1.33
CA ASN A 101 -14.10 7.50 -2.17
C ASN A 101 -15.44 7.59 -1.42
N GLU A 102 -15.81 8.78 -0.97
CA GLU A 102 -16.99 9.01 -0.12
C GLU A 102 -16.95 8.10 1.14
N ASP A 103 -17.90 7.19 1.26
CA ASP A 103 -18.04 6.19 2.31
C ASP A 103 -17.19 4.93 2.11
N LYS A 104 -16.52 4.81 0.94
CA LYS A 104 -15.68 3.65 0.61
C LYS A 104 -14.27 3.86 1.13
N PHE A 105 -13.75 2.84 1.81
CA PHE A 105 -12.40 2.81 2.35
C PHE A 105 -11.78 1.43 2.15
N GLY A 106 -10.49 1.37 1.79
CA GLY A 106 -9.78 0.10 1.68
C GLY A 106 -8.31 0.29 1.35
N GLN A 107 -7.58 -0.82 1.31
CA GLN A 107 -6.14 -0.83 1.09
C GLN A 107 -5.75 -1.82 0.01
N PHE A 108 -4.81 -1.40 -0.84
CA PHE A 108 -4.00 -2.35 -1.58
C PHE A 108 -2.78 -2.73 -0.76
N ILE A 109 -2.50 -4.03 -0.64
CA ILE A 109 -1.34 -4.56 0.10
C ILE A 109 -0.46 -5.28 -0.92
N PHE A 110 0.45 -4.55 -1.57
CA PHE A 110 1.27 -5.10 -2.64
C PHE A 110 2.59 -5.66 -2.10
N PRO A 111 2.83 -6.98 -2.21
CA PRO A 111 4.13 -7.56 -1.89
C PRO A 111 5.21 -7.07 -2.86
N LYS A 112 6.45 -6.93 -2.37
CA LYS A 112 7.63 -6.55 -3.16
C LYS A 112 7.76 -7.34 -4.48
N SER A 113 7.56 -8.67 -4.45
CA SER A 113 7.56 -9.53 -5.65
C SER A 113 6.56 -9.08 -6.71
N VAL A 114 5.36 -8.71 -6.30
CA VAL A 114 4.30 -8.29 -7.22
C VAL A 114 4.67 -6.94 -7.82
N LEU A 115 5.24 -6.05 -7.02
CA LEU A 115 5.75 -4.76 -7.49
C LEU A 115 6.87 -4.95 -8.53
N ASP A 116 7.77 -5.91 -8.33
CA ASP A 116 8.82 -6.29 -9.30
C ASP A 116 8.21 -6.82 -10.60
N VAL A 117 7.36 -7.85 -10.52
CA VAL A 117 6.70 -8.47 -11.68
C VAL A 117 5.88 -7.45 -12.49
N LYS A 118 5.31 -6.43 -11.83
CA LYS A 118 4.55 -5.35 -12.50
C LYS A 118 5.40 -4.15 -12.94
N GLY A 119 6.72 -4.23 -12.79
CA GLY A 119 7.68 -3.18 -13.16
C GLY A 119 7.41 -1.86 -12.44
N ILE A 120 7.01 -1.95 -11.17
CA ILE A 120 6.69 -0.80 -10.32
C ILE A 120 7.96 -0.37 -9.56
N ILE A 121 8.73 -1.32 -9.06
CA ILE A 121 10.06 -1.09 -8.48
C ILE A 121 11.16 -1.38 -9.48
N SER A 122 12.33 -0.77 -9.28
CA SER A 122 13.53 -0.98 -10.07
C SER A 122 14.16 -2.34 -9.76
N LYS A 123 14.82 -2.93 -10.76
CA LYS A 123 15.58 -4.18 -10.62
C LYS A 123 16.61 -4.32 -11.73
N ASN A 124 17.86 -4.65 -11.37
CA ASN A 124 18.95 -4.94 -12.32
C ASN A 124 19.10 -3.85 -13.40
N GLY A 125 19.05 -2.57 -13.00
CA GLY A 125 19.16 -1.42 -13.91
C GLY A 125 17.90 -1.11 -14.73
N LYS A 126 16.83 -1.90 -14.64
CA LYS A 126 15.52 -1.54 -15.21
C LYS A 126 14.81 -0.57 -14.27
N ASN A 127 14.47 0.60 -14.78
CA ASN A 127 13.78 1.63 -14.00
C ASN A 127 12.34 1.23 -13.66
N GLY A 128 11.99 1.36 -12.38
CA GLY A 128 10.62 1.31 -11.89
C GLY A 128 9.83 2.59 -12.18
N LYS A 129 8.74 2.78 -11.43
CA LYS A 129 7.82 3.90 -11.57
C LYS A 129 7.84 4.77 -10.31
N ARG A 130 7.85 6.10 -10.49
CA ARG A 130 7.70 7.07 -9.38
C ARG A 130 6.24 7.32 -9.00
N GLY A 131 5.29 6.84 -9.80
CA GLY A 131 3.86 6.99 -9.54
C GLY A 131 3.05 6.00 -10.37
N ILE A 132 1.92 5.56 -9.83
CA ILE A 132 1.01 4.63 -10.50
C ILE A 132 -0.44 5.07 -10.34
N ARG A 133 -1.32 4.41 -11.09
CA ARG A 133 -2.75 4.42 -10.80
C ARG A 133 -3.14 3.11 -10.14
N VAL A 134 -3.93 3.21 -9.09
CA VAL A 134 -4.64 2.10 -8.47
C VAL A 134 -6.12 2.20 -8.79
N TYR A 135 -6.78 1.06 -8.96
CA TYR A 135 -8.18 0.97 -9.34
C TYR A 135 -8.91 0.12 -8.30
N PRO A 136 -9.45 0.72 -7.23
CA PRO A 136 -10.28 -0.02 -6.28
C PRO A 136 -11.43 -0.74 -6.99
N PRO A 137 -11.97 -1.85 -6.43
CA PRO A 137 -13.05 -2.60 -7.07
C PRO A 137 -14.30 -1.76 -7.37
N TRP A 138 -14.51 -0.68 -6.63
CA TRP A 138 -15.63 0.24 -6.84
C TRP A 138 -15.44 1.21 -8.01
N ASP A 139 -14.26 1.28 -8.61
CA ASP A 139 -14.03 2.10 -9.80
C ASP A 139 -14.44 1.35 -11.06
N ILE A 140 -15.32 1.95 -11.87
CA ILE A 140 -15.69 1.42 -13.18
C ILE A 140 -14.64 1.85 -14.21
N VAL A 141 -13.91 0.87 -14.76
CA VAL A 141 -12.88 1.09 -15.79
C VAL A 141 -13.38 0.70 -17.18
N THR A 142 -13.17 1.58 -18.17
CA THR A 142 -13.65 1.37 -19.55
C THR A 142 -12.53 1.02 -20.54
N ASN A 143 -11.28 1.36 -20.23
CA ASN A 143 -10.12 1.05 -21.06
C ASN A 143 -9.53 -0.33 -20.70
N LYS A 144 -9.20 -1.14 -21.71
CA LYS A 144 -8.53 -2.45 -21.59
C LYS A 144 -7.28 -2.45 -20.69
N GLN A 145 -6.43 -1.43 -20.76
CA GLN A 145 -5.22 -1.33 -19.92
C GLN A 145 -5.57 -1.10 -18.44
N ALA A 146 -6.55 -0.25 -18.16
CA ALA A 146 -7.05 -0.02 -16.81
C ALA A 146 -7.72 -1.28 -16.25
N ALA A 147 -8.53 -1.98 -17.06
CA ALA A 147 -9.15 -3.25 -16.68
C ALA A 147 -8.12 -4.34 -16.34
N LYS A 148 -7.07 -4.50 -17.17
CA LYS A 148 -5.96 -5.41 -16.87
C LYS A 148 -5.24 -5.04 -15.57
N THR A 149 -5.08 -3.74 -15.31
CA THR A 149 -4.42 -3.24 -14.11
C THR A 149 -5.26 -3.50 -12.86
N GLN A 150 -6.55 -3.13 -12.91
CA GLN A 150 -7.51 -3.39 -11.85
C GLN A 150 -7.59 -4.88 -11.52
N ASN A 151 -7.66 -5.75 -12.53
CA ASN A 151 -7.80 -7.19 -12.31
C ASN A 151 -6.68 -7.78 -11.43
N TRP A 152 -5.41 -7.40 -11.67
CA TRP A 152 -4.34 -7.90 -10.81
C TRP A 152 -4.29 -7.17 -9.48
N GLN A 153 -4.63 -5.88 -9.42
CA GLN A 153 -4.62 -5.10 -8.19
C GLN A 153 -5.67 -5.58 -7.18
N CYS A 154 -6.88 -5.92 -7.66
CA CYS A 154 -7.97 -6.41 -6.81
C CYS A 154 -7.67 -7.73 -6.10
N LYS A 155 -6.68 -8.51 -6.57
CA LYS A 155 -6.20 -9.71 -5.85
C LYS A 155 -5.49 -9.39 -4.54
N TYR A 156 -5.10 -8.13 -4.36
CA TYR A 156 -4.36 -7.61 -3.21
C TYR A 156 -5.12 -6.47 -2.53
N PHE A 157 -6.42 -6.35 -2.80
CA PHE A 157 -7.25 -5.30 -2.26
C PHE A 157 -8.12 -5.82 -1.13
N VAL A 158 -8.22 -5.04 -0.06
CA VAL A 158 -9.09 -5.31 1.09
C VAL A 158 -10.00 -4.12 1.32
N ALA A 159 -11.30 -4.37 1.42
CA ALA A 159 -12.29 -3.33 1.67
C ALA A 159 -12.62 -3.26 3.16
N PHE A 160 -12.94 -2.07 3.64
CA PHE A 160 -13.71 -1.96 4.86
C PHE A 160 -15.19 -2.13 4.49
N SER A 161 -15.82 -3.20 4.98
CA SER A 161 -17.25 -3.45 4.91
C SER A 161 -17.78 -3.93 6.27
N ASN A 162 -19.08 -4.15 6.41
CA ASN A 162 -19.64 -4.68 7.67
C ASN A 162 -19.49 -6.21 7.79
N ASP A 163 -19.13 -6.92 6.72
CA ASP A 163 -18.91 -8.36 6.68
C ASP A 163 -17.48 -8.68 6.18
N ASN A 164 -16.50 -8.50 7.07
CA ASN A 164 -15.05 -8.45 6.72
C ASN A 164 -14.28 -9.76 6.98
N SER A 165 -14.96 -10.89 7.18
CA SER A 165 -14.26 -12.15 7.51
C SER A 165 -13.22 -12.54 6.44
N ASN A 166 -13.59 -12.41 5.16
CA ASN A 166 -12.70 -12.69 4.03
C ASN A 166 -11.57 -11.66 3.88
N ASP A 167 -11.85 -10.37 4.11
CA ASP A 167 -10.83 -9.32 4.04
C ASP A 167 -9.79 -9.49 5.15
N PHE A 168 -10.19 -9.78 6.39
CA PHE A 168 -9.24 -10.07 7.47
C PHE A 168 -8.43 -11.33 7.21
N TYR A 169 -9.05 -12.38 6.65
CA TYR A 169 -8.31 -13.56 6.21
C TYR A 169 -7.27 -13.20 5.15
N LEU A 170 -7.63 -12.42 4.14
CA LEU A 170 -6.70 -12.00 3.09
C LEU A 170 -5.54 -11.16 3.65
N ILE A 171 -5.82 -10.20 4.54
CA ILE A 171 -4.78 -9.40 5.19
C ILE A 171 -3.81 -10.29 5.97
N LYS A 172 -4.33 -11.20 6.81
CA LYS A 172 -3.51 -12.16 7.57
C LYS A 172 -2.67 -13.04 6.64
N LYS A 173 -3.27 -13.58 5.59
CA LYS A 173 -2.57 -14.37 4.58
C LYS A 173 -1.45 -13.58 3.89
N LEU A 174 -1.71 -12.34 3.49
CA LEU A 174 -0.70 -11.50 2.83
C LEU A 174 0.43 -11.10 3.79
N ILE A 175 0.15 -10.71 5.02
CA ILE A 175 1.18 -10.20 5.94
C ILE A 175 1.95 -11.33 6.64
N LEU A 176 1.29 -12.43 7.01
CA LEU A 176 1.89 -13.50 7.81
C LEU A 176 2.43 -14.65 6.95
N GLU A 177 1.73 -15.02 5.88
CA GLU A 177 2.02 -16.26 5.13
C GLU A 177 2.72 -15.99 3.78
N TYR A 178 2.77 -14.73 3.32
CA TYR A 178 3.33 -14.43 2.01
C TYR A 178 4.84 -14.66 1.98
N ASN A 179 5.24 -15.77 1.38
CA ASN A 179 6.62 -16.14 1.14
C ASN A 179 6.97 -15.96 -0.34
N PHE A 180 7.99 -15.14 -0.61
CA PHE A 180 8.48 -14.81 -1.96
C PHE A 180 8.80 -16.07 -2.79
N SER A 181 9.48 -17.04 -2.19
CA SER A 181 10.00 -18.25 -2.86
C SER A 181 8.91 -19.18 -3.39
N ALA A 182 7.73 -19.20 -2.77
CA ALA A 182 6.66 -20.14 -3.13
C ALA A 182 5.79 -19.65 -4.30
N ASN A 183 5.70 -18.33 -4.51
CA ASN A 183 4.74 -17.73 -5.45
C ASN A 183 5.32 -17.38 -6.83
N VAL A 184 6.65 -17.50 -7.01
CA VAL A 184 7.31 -17.33 -8.33
C VAL A 184 6.95 -18.48 -9.29
N LEU A 185 6.42 -19.60 -8.77
CA LEU A 185 6.08 -20.80 -9.56
C LEU A 185 4.63 -20.83 -10.08
N GLN A 186 3.81 -19.78 -9.85
CA GLN A 186 2.39 -19.75 -10.25
C GLN A 186 1.98 -18.57 -11.15
N THR A 187 2.94 -17.86 -11.75
CA THR A 187 2.67 -16.79 -12.74
C THR A 187 3.37 -17.07 -14.05
#